data_AF-A0A516NW46-F1
#
_entry.id   AF-A0A516NW46-F1
#
_cell.length_a   1.000
_cell.length_b   1.000
_cell.length_c   1.000
_cell.angle_alpha   90.00
_cell.angle_beta   90.00
_cell.angle_gamma   90.00
#
_symmetry.space_group_name_H-M   'P 1'
#
loop_
_entity.id
_entity.type
_entity.pdbx_description
1 polymer ?
#
loop_
_entity_poly.entity_id
_entity_poly.type
_entity_poly.pdbx_seq_one_letter_code
_entity_poly.pdbx_strand_id
1 'polypeptide(L)'
;MTATEVARNLSAVLDEAEHGETITVTRGGRRIATIIPAARENGAEVIAFFAGRTPLEGFGEDIEAARKVLIDGVSAAWEDD
;
A
#
# COMPACT_ATOMS: atom_id res chain seq x y z
N MET A 1 -18.12 4.26 13.69
CA MET A 1 -18.38 5.64 14.14
C MET A 1 -19.31 6.33 13.15
N THR A 2 -20.20 7.21 13.58
CA THR A 2 -21.12 7.90 12.66
C THR A 2 -20.43 9.04 11.90
N ALA A 3 -20.91 9.37 10.70
CA ALA A 3 -20.36 10.47 9.90
C ALA A 3 -20.39 11.82 10.65
N THR A 4 -21.39 12.04 11.50
CA THR A 4 -21.50 13.26 12.30
C THR A 4 -20.47 13.31 13.43
N GLU A 5 -20.18 12.18 14.06
CA GLU A 5 -19.10 12.08 15.06
C GLU A 5 -17.72 12.30 14.41
N VAL A 6 -17.49 11.72 13.23
CA VAL A 6 -16.25 11.96 12.46
C VAL A 6 -16.08 13.45 12.18
N ALA A 7 -17.13 14.12 11.69
CA ALA A 7 -17.04 15.54 11.35
C ALA A 7 -16.77 16.43 12.56
N ARG A 8 -17.30 16.09 13.74
CA ARG A 8 -17.08 16.85 14.98
C ARG A 8 -15.69 16.63 15.59
N ASN A 9 -15.10 15.45 15.38
CA ASN A 9 -13.83 15.04 15.99
C ASN A 9 -12.75 14.72 14.94
N LEU A 10 -12.75 15.41 13.79
CA LEU A 10 -11.95 15.01 12.64
C LEU A 10 -10.46 14.88 12.97
N SER A 11 -9.90 15.82 13.72
CA SER A 11 -8.49 15.77 14.14
C SER A 11 -8.16 14.50 14.94
N ALA A 12 -8.96 14.18 15.96
CA ALA A 12 -8.75 12.98 16.77
C ALA A 12 -8.88 11.68 15.93
N VAL A 13 -9.81 11.65 14.98
CA VAL A 13 -9.96 10.51 14.06
C VAL A 13 -8.75 10.33 13.15
N LEU A 14 -8.18 11.45 12.68
CA LEU A 14 -6.96 11.42 11.88
C LEU A 14 -5.76 11.01 12.72
N ASP A 15 -5.66 11.47 13.97
CA ASP A 15 -4.61 11.05 14.90
C ASP A 15 -4.73 9.53 15.16
N GLU A 16 -5.93 9.01 15.43
CA GLU A 16 -6.15 7.57 15.59
C GLU A 16 -5.72 6.79 14.34
N ALA A 17 -6.09 7.26 13.14
CA ALA A 17 -5.67 6.67 11.88
C ALA A 17 -4.14 6.74 11.69
N GLU A 18 -3.48 7.83 12.10
CA GLU A 18 -2.02 7.94 12.05
C GLU A 18 -1.33 6.89 12.94
N HIS A 19 -1.94 6.54 14.08
CA HIS A 19 -1.42 5.51 14.99
C HIS A 19 -1.71 4.06 14.55
N GLY A 20 -2.31 3.85 13.37
CA GLY A 20 -2.56 2.53 12.81
C GLY A 20 -4.01 2.06 12.89
N GLU A 21 -4.91 2.84 13.49
CA GLU A 21 -6.31 2.41 13.65
C GLU A 21 -7.09 2.48 12.33
N THR A 22 -8.00 1.53 12.16
CA THR A 22 -8.92 1.49 11.01
C THR A 22 -10.32 1.91 11.45
N ILE A 23 -10.77 3.08 11.01
CA ILE A 23 -12.06 3.64 11.41
C ILE A 23 -13.10 3.37 10.34
N THR A 24 -14.12 2.59 10.69
CA THR A 24 -15.35 2.46 9.88
C THR A 24 -16.28 3.66 10.12
N VAL A 25 -16.67 4.33 9.04
CA VAL A 25 -17.64 5.42 9.06
C VAL A 25 -19.01 4.92 8.60
N THR A 26 -20.05 5.22 9.38
CA THR A 26 -21.44 4.86 9.11
C THR A 26 -22.35 6.08 9.00
N ARG A 27 -23.43 5.98 8.22
CA ARG A 27 -24.51 6.98 8.14
C ARG A 27 -25.85 6.25 8.01
N GLY A 28 -26.81 6.57 8.87
CA GLY A 28 -28.11 5.88 8.89
C GLY A 28 -27.97 4.35 9.09
N GLY A 29 -27.03 3.90 9.92
CA GLY A 29 -26.78 2.48 10.17
C GLY A 29 -25.99 1.74 9.07
N ARG A 30 -25.73 2.37 7.92
CA ARG A 30 -24.96 1.78 6.81
C ARG A 30 -23.51 2.22 6.83
N ARG A 31 -22.55 1.30 6.61
CA ARG A 31 -21.14 1.64 6.37
C ARG A 31 -21.02 2.39 5.04
N ILE A 32 -20.36 3.55 5.06
CA ILE A 32 -20.21 4.43 3.88
C ILE A 32 -18.75 4.70 3.53
N ALA A 33 -17.83 4.57 4.47
CA ALA A 33 -16.40 4.77 4.23
C ALA A 33 -15.57 4.03 5.29
N THR A 34 -14.29 3.88 4.98
CA THR A 34 -13.25 3.44 5.90
C THR A 34 -12.11 4.45 5.82
N ILE A 35 -11.67 4.93 6.97
CA ILE A 35 -10.46 5.75 7.10
C ILE A 35 -9.38 4.80 7.60
N ILE A 36 -8.26 4.75 6.89
CA ILE A 36 -7.11 3.90 7.19
C ILE A 36 -5.86 4.77 7.26
N PRO A 37 -4.81 4.30 7.96
CA PRO A 37 -3.50 4.94 7.91
C PRO A 37 -3.05 5.08 6.46
N ALA A 38 -2.41 6.21 6.13
CA ALA A 38 -1.76 6.32 4.84
C ALA A 38 -0.65 5.27 4.73
N ALA A 39 -0.51 4.66 3.55
CA ALA A 39 0.63 3.79 3.29
C ALA A 39 1.92 4.60 3.48
N ARG A 40 2.77 4.13 4.40
CA ARG A 40 4.09 4.73 4.60
C ARG A 40 4.99 4.26 3.46
N GLU A 41 5.24 5.12 2.49
CA GLU A 41 6.24 4.86 1.46
C GLU A 41 7.63 4.90 2.08
N ASN A 42 8.38 3.81 1.95
CA ASN A 42 9.74 3.69 2.49
C ASN A 42 10.82 3.74 1.40
N GLY A 43 10.47 4.18 0.18
CA GLY A 43 11.35 4.09 -0.98
C GLY A 43 12.70 4.78 -0.79
N ALA A 44 12.71 6.00 -0.22
CA ALA A 44 13.96 6.72 0.07
C ALA A 44 14.85 5.97 1.09
N GLU A 45 14.24 5.30 2.06
CA GLU A 45 14.93 4.55 3.12
C GLU A 45 15.49 3.24 2.58
N VAL A 46 14.74 2.58 1.68
CA VAL A 46 15.21 1.42 0.92
C VAL A 46 16.40 1.79 0.03
N ILE A 47 16.31 2.88 -0.73
CA ILE A 47 17.43 3.38 -1.55
C ILE A 47 18.64 3.67 -0.67
N ALA A 48 18.46 4.38 0.44
CA ALA A 48 19.53 4.70 1.38
C ALA A 48 20.17 3.44 1.98
N PHE A 49 19.37 2.41 2.30
CA PHE A 49 19.86 1.13 2.80
C PHE A 49 20.80 0.42 1.81
N PHE A 50 20.53 0.55 0.50
CA PHE A 50 21.32 -0.06 -0.55
C PHE A 50 22.47 0.80 -1.09
N ALA A 51 22.49 2.12 -0.81
CA ALA A 51 23.43 3.09 -1.40
C ALA A 51 24.94 2.86 -1.12
N GLY A 52 25.32 1.81 -0.39
CA GLY A 52 26.72 1.42 -0.17
C GLY A 52 26.91 -0.10 -0.12
N ARG A 53 25.95 -0.88 -0.59
CA ARG A 53 25.99 -2.34 -0.58
C ARG A 53 26.22 -2.86 -1.99
N THR A 54 27.13 -3.82 -2.13
CA THR A 54 27.28 -4.56 -3.37
C THR A 54 26.13 -5.57 -3.48
N PRO A 55 25.38 -5.60 -4.59
CA PRO A 55 24.42 -6.67 -4.85
C PRO A 55 25.09 -8.05 -4.80
N LEU A 56 24.30 -9.09 -4.56
CA LEU A 56 24.76 -10.45 -4.75
C LEU A 56 25.14 -10.65 -6.23
N GLU A 57 26.13 -11.50 -6.47
CA GLU A 57 26.48 -11.92 -7.83
C GLU A 57 25.23 -12.50 -8.51
N GLY A 58 25.02 -12.16 -9.78
CA GLY A 58 23.84 -12.60 -10.54
C GLY A 58 22.52 -11.91 -10.20
N PHE A 59 22.45 -11.05 -9.16
CA PHE A 59 21.19 -10.43 -8.72
C PHE A 59 20.44 -9.71 -9.85
N GLY A 60 21.14 -8.98 -10.72
CA GLY A 60 20.51 -8.30 -11.85
C GLY A 60 19.95 -9.27 -12.90
N GLU A 61 20.66 -10.37 -13.14
CA GLU A 61 20.26 -11.40 -14.11
C GLU A 61 19.03 -12.16 -13.60
N ASP A 62 18.99 -12.45 -12.30
CA ASP A 62 17.84 -13.08 -11.63
C ASP A 62 16.59 -12.18 -11.70
N ILE A 63 16.74 -10.88 -11.46
CA ILE A 63 15.63 -9.92 -11.55
C ILE A 63 15.09 -9.83 -12.98
N GLU A 64 15.96 -9.75 -13.98
CA GLU A 64 15.53 -9.72 -15.38
C GLU A 64 14.87 -11.04 -15.80
N ALA A 65 15.41 -12.18 -15.37
CA ALA A 65 14.80 -13.50 -15.61
C ALA A 65 13.40 -13.59 -15.00
N ALA A 66 13.23 -13.16 -13.74
CA ALA A 66 11.94 -13.15 -13.06
C ALA A 66 10.93 -12.20 -13.74
N ARG A 67 11.39 -11.00 -14.13
CA ARG A 67 10.56 -10.02 -14.83
C ARG A 67 10.07 -10.55 -16.17
N LYS A 68 10.92 -11.25 -16.93
CA LYS A 68 10.55 -11.90 -18.19
C LYS A 68 9.44 -12.95 -17.98
N VAL A 69 9.57 -13.80 -16.96
CA VAL A 69 8.52 -14.79 -16.63
C VAL A 69 7.18 -14.14 -16.31
N LEU A 70 7.19 -13.03 -15.54
CA LEU A 70 5.95 -12.32 -15.19
C LEU A 70 5.31 -11.63 -16.39
N ILE A 71 6.10 -11.01 -17.27
CA ILE A 71 5.58 -10.32 -18.46
C ILE A 71 5.05 -11.34 -19.47
N ASP A 72 5.84 -12.37 -19.79
CA ASP A 72 5.47 -13.39 -20.77
C ASP A 72 4.30 -14.26 -20.26
N GLY A 73 4.26 -14.55 -18.95
CA GLY A 73 3.21 -15.35 -18.33
C GLY A 73 1.90 -14.59 -18.09
N VAL A 74 1.94 -13.28 -17.83
CA VAL A 74 0.73 -12.45 -17.74
C VAL A 74 0.15 -12.23 -19.13
N SER A 75 0.96 -11.91 -20.15
CA SER A 75 0.44 -11.75 -21.52
C SER A 75 -0.28 -13.00 -22.03
N ALA A 76 0.24 -14.20 -21.77
CA ALA A 76 -0.42 -15.45 -22.17
C ALA A 76 -1.71 -15.79 -21.37
N ALA A 77 -1.86 -15.26 -20.16
CA ALA A 77 -3.02 -15.53 -19.30
C ALA A 77 -4.24 -14.63 -19.61
N TRP A 78 -4.05 -13.54 -20.35
CA TRP A 78 -5.09 -12.57 -20.69
C TRP A 78 -5.31 -12.42 -22.21
N GLU A 79 -4.73 -13.30 -23.04
CA GLU A 79 -4.97 -13.37 -24.50
C GLU A 79 -6.13 -14.32 -24.90
N ASP A 80 -6.95 -14.75 -23.94
CA ASP A 80 -8.23 -15.43 -24.20
C ASP A 80 -9.40 -14.46 -23.93
N ASP A 81 -9.68 -13.57 -24.91
CA ASP A 81 -11.05 -13.06 -25.23
C ASP A 81 -11.08 -12.39 -26.63
#